data_AF-A0A4Z0PJN1-F1
#
_entry.id   AF-A0A4Z0PJN1-F1
#
_cell.length_a   1.000
_cell.length_b   1.000
_cell.length_c   1.000
_cell.angle_alpha   90.00
_cell.angle_beta   90.00
_cell.angle_gamma   90.00
#
_symmetry.space_group_name_H-M   'P 1'
#
loop_
_entity.id
_entity.type
_entity.pdbx_description
1 polymer ?
#
loop_
_entity_poly.entity_id
_entity_poly.type
_entity_poly.pdbx_seq_one_letter_code
_entity_poly.pdbx_strand_id
1 'polypeptide(L)'
;MLYVRFTDHFASFPAHLLATISPPNPVRRLAKVLGYTALRLVGNVFQPIRNPEPLHGAVWLYVVSQNNYEALRFIGEALPDSVLVAGQSKEIGRYNGAVNRLSLRGKILYYWQFPLLLLRLKKTEGTRAWRFFDLIFNAVGYYEVYVRALRYYRPRAIVFANDHNDDSRALLLAARAAGVPTAYVQHASVSTHFPPLAFDLSLLEGQDALDKYRQCGPVRGRVELVGMPKADAFLREKNQRPAVQRVGIAINTLDETEAVAAALTFLLREFPTLTFTLRPHPSDRRDFRFLAQKHPQLLFSDARRQDVFAFLGEQDALIAADTSTHLEAVLLNVVSLYYRFGPHGVTDDYYGYVAHGLAERAATLPALAELLRRYQHHKPLDLYRRAAYYNATLGTADEGHSQQRAVRLLAEWLDSAR
;
A
#
# COMPACT_ATOMS: atom_id res chain seq x y z
N MET A 1 11.51 4.02 13.89
CA MET A 1 11.05 2.79 13.21
C MET A 1 9.57 2.52 13.44
N LEU A 2 9.07 2.54 14.68
CA LEU A 2 7.69 2.16 15.02
C LEU A 2 6.66 3.32 15.00
N TYR A 3 6.92 4.38 14.23
CA TYR A 3 6.17 5.65 14.28
C TYR A 3 4.64 5.44 14.28
N VAL A 4 4.14 4.68 13.31
CA VAL A 4 2.70 4.42 13.15
C VAL A 4 2.08 3.69 14.36
N ARG A 5 2.84 2.80 15.02
CA ARG A 5 2.31 1.83 15.99
C ARG A 5 1.95 2.43 17.36
N PHE A 6 2.38 3.65 17.64
CA PHE A 6 2.09 4.33 18.92
C PHE A 6 1.19 5.56 18.77
N THR A 7 0.71 5.83 17.54
CA THR A 7 -0.24 6.92 17.27
C THR A 7 -1.63 6.63 17.86
N ASP A 8 -2.37 7.69 18.19
CA ASP A 8 -3.77 7.58 18.62
C ASP A 8 -4.65 6.91 17.56
N HIS A 9 -4.39 7.22 16.29
CA HIS A 9 -5.07 6.61 15.15
C HIS A 9 -4.87 5.08 15.10
N PHE A 10 -3.65 4.59 15.29
CA PHE A 10 -3.43 3.14 15.35
C PHE A 10 -4.12 2.50 16.55
N ALA A 11 -4.18 3.20 17.69
CA ALA A 11 -4.86 2.72 18.89
C ALA A 11 -6.39 2.70 18.76
N SER A 12 -6.98 3.51 17.86
CA SER A 12 -8.43 3.56 17.65
C SER A 12 -8.97 2.47 16.70
N PHE A 13 -8.10 1.67 16.09
CA PHE A 13 -8.51 0.59 15.20
C PHE A 13 -9.37 -0.48 15.92
N PRO A 14 -10.35 -1.09 15.23
CA PRO A 14 -11.18 -2.15 15.79
C PRO A 14 -10.34 -3.29 16.39
N ALA A 15 -10.81 -3.85 17.52
CA ALA A 15 -10.08 -4.86 18.27
C ALA A 15 -9.73 -6.11 17.44
N HIS A 16 -10.61 -6.52 16.52
CA HIS A 16 -10.35 -7.65 15.63
C HIS A 16 -9.21 -7.35 14.65
N LEU A 17 -9.11 -6.13 14.12
CA LEU A 17 -8.03 -5.72 13.22
C LEU A 17 -6.71 -5.63 13.99
N LEU A 18 -6.72 -5.00 15.17
CA LEU A 18 -5.55 -4.98 16.03
C LEU A 18 -5.09 -6.37 16.43
N ALA A 19 -6.00 -7.33 16.63
CA ALA A 19 -5.66 -8.71 16.96
C ALA A 19 -4.88 -9.44 15.86
N THR A 20 -5.09 -9.08 14.58
CA THR A 20 -4.30 -9.63 13.46
C THR A 20 -2.86 -9.12 13.46
N ILE A 21 -2.63 -7.89 13.96
CA ILE A 21 -1.31 -7.26 14.02
C ILE A 21 -0.59 -7.62 15.31
N SER A 22 -1.24 -7.48 16.46
CA SER A 22 -0.72 -7.75 17.80
C SER A 22 -1.86 -8.27 18.69
N PRO A 23 -1.86 -9.57 19.04
CA PRO A 23 -2.93 -10.18 19.82
C PRO A 23 -3.29 -9.39 21.10
N PRO A 24 -4.57 -9.30 21.49
CA PRO A 24 -4.97 -8.58 22.70
C PRO A 24 -4.47 -9.28 23.97
N ASN A 25 -4.47 -10.61 23.98
CA ASN A 25 -4.02 -11.43 25.10
C ASN A 25 -2.47 -11.43 25.19
N PRO A 26 -1.87 -11.10 26.36
CA PRO A 26 -0.42 -11.04 26.54
C PRO A 26 0.28 -12.39 26.37
N VAL A 27 -0.36 -13.51 26.75
CA VAL A 27 0.17 -14.87 26.54
C VAL A 27 0.26 -15.20 25.05
N ARG A 28 -0.76 -14.83 24.26
CA ARG A 28 -0.71 -14.97 22.80
C ARG A 28 0.36 -14.09 22.16
N ARG A 29 0.61 -12.88 22.69
CA ARG A 29 1.74 -12.04 22.25
C ARG A 29 3.08 -12.70 22.58
N LEU A 30 3.23 -13.28 23.77
CA LEU A 30 4.44 -14.01 24.14
C LEU A 30 4.67 -15.21 23.23
N ALA A 31 3.63 -16.01 22.96
CA ALA A 31 3.69 -17.11 22.00
C ALA A 31 4.12 -16.64 20.60
N LYS A 32 3.62 -15.49 20.14
CA LYS A 32 4.05 -14.86 18.88
C LYS A 32 5.53 -14.46 18.92
N VAL A 33 6.01 -13.87 20.01
CA VAL A 33 7.43 -13.52 20.21
C VAL A 33 8.32 -14.78 20.20
N LEU A 34 7.89 -15.85 20.88
CA LEU A 34 8.60 -17.13 20.88
C LEU A 34 8.63 -17.75 19.48
N GLY A 35 7.50 -17.75 18.77
CA GLY A 35 7.44 -18.21 17.37
C GLY A 35 8.33 -17.40 16.43
N TYR A 36 8.35 -16.07 16.58
CA TYR A 36 9.28 -15.21 15.84
C TYR A 36 10.74 -15.55 16.18
N THR A 37 11.06 -15.75 17.45
CA THR A 37 12.41 -16.09 17.91
C THR A 37 12.87 -17.41 17.29
N ALA A 38 12.05 -18.46 17.36
CA ALA A 38 12.37 -19.75 16.78
C ALA A 38 12.51 -19.68 15.24
N LEU A 39 11.51 -19.14 14.54
CA LEU A 39 11.46 -19.19 13.08
C LEU A 39 12.34 -18.15 12.39
N ARG A 40 12.41 -16.93 12.93
CA ARG A 40 13.08 -15.78 12.28
C ARG A 40 14.43 -15.43 12.88
N LEU A 41 14.66 -15.64 14.19
CA LEU A 41 15.99 -15.38 14.75
C LEU A 41 16.87 -16.61 14.63
N VAL A 42 16.45 -17.72 15.25
CA VAL A 42 17.20 -18.97 15.24
C VAL A 42 17.19 -19.61 13.85
N GLY A 43 16.01 -19.73 13.23
CA GLY A 43 15.89 -20.28 11.87
C GLY A 43 16.79 -19.58 10.84
N ASN A 44 16.90 -18.26 10.90
CA ASN A 44 17.75 -17.49 9.98
C ASN A 44 19.24 -17.83 10.11
N VAL A 45 19.72 -18.17 11.31
CA VAL A 45 21.13 -18.57 11.53
C VAL A 45 21.48 -19.77 10.65
N PHE A 46 20.56 -20.71 10.50
CA PHE A 46 20.78 -21.96 9.77
C PHE A 46 20.33 -21.91 8.31
N GLN A 47 19.49 -20.95 7.92
CA GLN A 47 19.06 -20.80 6.53
C GLN A 47 20.16 -20.18 5.65
N PRO A 48 20.68 -20.88 4.62
CA PRO A 48 21.67 -20.32 3.72
C PRO A 48 21.10 -19.14 2.93
N ILE A 49 21.94 -18.15 2.66
CA ILE A 49 21.59 -16.99 1.82
C ILE A 49 22.32 -17.19 0.50
N ARG A 50 21.56 -17.25 -0.58
CA ARG A 50 22.06 -17.30 -1.95
C ARG A 50 21.48 -16.13 -2.70
N ASN A 51 22.35 -15.25 -3.15
CA ASN A 51 21.98 -14.08 -3.93
C ASN A 51 22.23 -14.39 -5.41
N PRO A 52 21.22 -14.30 -6.28
CA PRO A 52 21.40 -14.52 -7.72
C PRO A 52 22.30 -13.46 -8.37
N GLU A 53 22.43 -12.27 -7.75
CA GLU A 53 23.11 -11.13 -8.34
C GLU A 53 24.15 -10.52 -7.38
N PRO A 54 25.19 -9.84 -7.90
CA PRO A 54 26.17 -9.14 -7.09
C PRO A 54 25.54 -7.92 -6.41
N LEU A 55 25.60 -7.88 -5.08
CA LEU A 55 25.05 -6.77 -4.29
C LEU A 55 26.00 -5.59 -4.13
N HIS A 56 27.30 -5.80 -4.31
CA HIS A 56 28.31 -4.79 -3.98
C HIS A 56 28.31 -3.65 -5.02
N GLY A 57 28.21 -2.39 -4.57
CA GLY A 57 28.20 -1.23 -5.47
C GLY A 57 26.94 -1.07 -6.33
N ALA A 58 25.99 -2.00 -6.28
CA ALA A 58 24.74 -1.93 -7.05
C ALA A 58 23.78 -0.86 -6.49
N VAL A 59 22.80 -0.46 -7.30
CA VAL A 59 21.62 0.28 -6.82
C VAL A 59 20.63 -0.73 -6.26
N TRP A 60 20.24 -0.59 -4.99
CA TRP A 60 19.32 -1.53 -4.37
C TRP A 60 17.87 -1.10 -4.54
N LEU A 61 17.05 -1.96 -5.15
CA LEU A 61 15.59 -1.82 -5.20
C LEU A 61 14.99 -2.59 -4.02
N TYR A 62 14.72 -1.89 -2.92
CA TYR A 62 14.33 -2.51 -1.66
C TYR A 62 12.83 -2.80 -1.57
N VAL A 63 12.49 -4.09 -1.38
CA VAL A 63 11.11 -4.58 -1.41
C VAL A 63 10.77 -5.39 -0.17
N VAL A 64 9.56 -5.20 0.36
CA VAL A 64 9.05 -5.96 1.53
C VAL A 64 7.75 -6.72 1.25
N SER A 65 7.24 -6.68 0.01
CA SER A 65 6.02 -7.35 -0.43
C SER A 65 6.02 -7.56 -1.96
N GLN A 66 5.08 -8.37 -2.45
CA GLN A 66 4.84 -8.55 -3.89
C GLN A 66 4.53 -7.22 -4.60
N ASN A 67 3.69 -6.36 -3.99
CA ASN A 67 3.34 -5.07 -4.58
C ASN A 67 4.54 -4.12 -4.68
N ASN A 68 5.49 -4.20 -3.74
CA ASN A 68 6.72 -3.40 -3.82
C ASN A 68 7.63 -3.88 -4.94
N TYR A 69 7.70 -5.20 -5.16
CA TYR A 69 8.40 -5.74 -6.32
C TYR A 69 7.80 -5.21 -7.61
N GLU A 70 6.48 -5.32 -7.78
CA GLU A 70 5.79 -4.87 -8.99
C GLU A 70 5.92 -3.36 -9.21
N ALA A 71 6.00 -2.58 -8.13
CA ALA A 71 6.20 -1.14 -8.19
C ALA A 71 7.63 -0.70 -8.55
N LEU A 72 8.65 -1.54 -8.36
CA LEU A 72 10.05 -1.19 -8.67
C LEU A 72 10.61 -1.96 -9.87
N ARG A 73 9.96 -3.01 -10.36
CA ARG A 73 10.51 -3.86 -11.44
C ARG A 73 10.86 -3.07 -12.71
N PHE A 74 10.06 -2.06 -13.07
CA PHE A 74 10.31 -1.25 -14.26
C PHE A 74 11.61 -0.45 -14.17
N ILE A 75 12.05 -0.12 -12.94
CA ILE A 75 13.34 0.50 -12.69
C ILE A 75 14.45 -0.53 -12.88
N GLY A 76 14.26 -1.76 -12.39
CA GLY A 76 15.19 -2.88 -12.62
C GLY A 76 15.39 -3.20 -14.09
N GLU A 77 14.32 -3.17 -14.87
CA GLU A 77 14.33 -3.37 -16.32
C GLU A 77 15.07 -2.24 -17.06
N ALA A 78 15.01 -1.00 -16.55
CA ALA A 78 15.61 0.17 -17.20
C ALA A 78 17.01 0.54 -16.69
N LEU A 79 17.40 0.11 -15.48
CA LEU A 79 18.70 0.35 -14.85
C LEU A 79 19.43 -0.99 -14.61
N PRO A 80 20.30 -1.43 -15.54
CA PRO A 80 20.97 -2.73 -15.47
C PRO A 80 21.92 -2.92 -14.28
N ASP A 81 22.34 -1.84 -13.62
CA ASP A 81 23.19 -1.84 -12.43
C ASP A 81 22.39 -1.87 -11.12
N SER A 82 21.08 -2.05 -11.22
CA SER A 82 20.18 -2.18 -10.08
C SER A 82 19.79 -3.63 -9.80
N VAL A 83 19.59 -3.96 -8.53
CA VAL A 83 19.24 -5.32 -8.08
C VAL A 83 18.10 -5.26 -7.08
N LEU A 84 17.19 -6.22 -7.14
CA LEU A 84 16.08 -6.34 -6.18
C LEU A 84 16.57 -6.97 -4.89
N VAL A 85 16.27 -6.33 -3.75
CA VAL A 85 16.80 -6.71 -2.44
C VAL A 85 15.69 -6.75 -1.39
N ALA A 86 15.69 -7.77 -0.55
CA ALA A 86 14.78 -7.92 0.58
C ALA A 86 15.51 -8.44 1.82
N GLY A 87 14.92 -8.25 3.01
CA GLY A 87 15.37 -8.94 4.22
C GLY A 87 15.30 -10.48 4.08
N GLN A 88 16.19 -11.20 4.77
CA GLN A 88 16.43 -12.64 4.63
C GLN A 88 15.17 -13.50 4.47
N SER A 89 14.14 -13.20 5.26
CA SER A 89 12.93 -14.02 5.36
C SER A 89 11.65 -13.25 5.04
N LYS A 90 11.75 -12.10 4.36
CA LYS A 90 10.56 -11.34 3.94
C LYS A 90 9.83 -12.10 2.83
N GLU A 91 8.52 -12.23 2.96
CA GLU A 91 7.68 -12.87 1.94
C GLU A 91 7.34 -11.88 0.82
N ILE A 92 7.86 -12.14 -0.37
CA ILE A 92 7.63 -11.34 -1.60
C ILE A 92 6.65 -12.09 -2.55
N GLY A 93 5.92 -13.06 -2.02
CA GLY A 93 4.96 -13.87 -2.78
C GLY A 93 5.66 -14.69 -3.86
N ARG A 94 5.13 -14.66 -5.08
CA ARG A 94 5.68 -15.40 -6.24
C ARG A 94 7.12 -15.01 -6.61
N TYR A 95 7.60 -13.86 -6.16
CA TYR A 95 8.95 -13.36 -6.47
C TYR A 95 10.00 -13.71 -5.42
N ASN A 96 9.68 -14.58 -4.45
CA ASN A 96 10.62 -14.96 -3.39
C ASN A 96 11.98 -15.46 -3.89
N GLY A 97 12.02 -16.15 -5.04
CA GLY A 97 13.24 -16.64 -5.68
C GLY A 97 13.93 -15.65 -6.62
N ALA A 98 13.31 -14.50 -6.89
CA ALA A 98 13.80 -13.48 -7.82
C ALA A 98 14.41 -12.26 -7.12
N VAL A 99 14.57 -12.30 -5.79
CA VAL A 99 15.13 -11.20 -5.00
C VAL A 99 16.35 -11.65 -4.22
N ASN A 100 17.34 -10.78 -4.14
CA ASN A 100 18.50 -10.95 -3.28
C ASN A 100 18.11 -10.75 -1.81
N ARG A 101 18.86 -11.39 -0.90
CA ARG A 101 18.57 -11.47 0.53
C ARG A 101 19.67 -10.85 1.36
N LEU A 102 19.29 -9.88 2.20
CA LEU A 102 20.16 -9.34 3.24
C LEU A 102 20.09 -10.22 4.49
N SER A 103 21.26 -10.65 4.98
CA SER A 103 21.36 -11.48 6.17
C SER A 103 20.82 -10.77 7.40
N LEU A 104 19.86 -11.41 8.07
CA LEU A 104 19.29 -10.95 9.34
C LEU A 104 19.78 -11.78 10.53
N ARG A 105 20.73 -12.70 10.32
CA ARG A 105 21.31 -13.56 11.37
C ARG A 105 21.87 -12.76 12.54
N GLY A 106 22.50 -11.63 12.23
CA GLY A 106 23.12 -10.77 13.24
C GLY A 106 22.12 -10.14 14.22
N LYS A 107 20.81 -10.14 13.93
CA LYS A 107 19.79 -9.56 14.81
C LYS A 107 19.85 -10.16 16.22
N ILE A 108 20.15 -11.45 16.35
CA ILE A 108 20.22 -12.15 17.65
C ILE A 108 21.18 -11.47 18.64
N LEU A 109 22.26 -10.87 18.13
CA LEU A 109 23.28 -10.21 18.94
C LEU A 109 22.81 -8.89 19.57
N TYR A 110 21.65 -8.37 19.14
CA TYR A 110 21.13 -7.07 19.57
C TYR A 110 19.89 -7.18 20.47
N TYR A 111 19.40 -8.39 20.74
CA TYR A 111 18.19 -8.57 21.55
C TYR A 111 18.37 -8.19 23.03
N TRP A 112 19.60 -8.07 23.52
CA TRP A 112 19.87 -7.49 24.84
C TRP A 112 19.36 -6.04 24.97
N GLN A 113 19.18 -5.32 23.86
CA GLN A 113 18.62 -3.97 23.85
C GLN A 113 17.12 -3.93 24.16
N PHE A 114 16.39 -5.04 23.91
CA PHE A 114 14.93 -5.09 24.06
C PHE A 114 14.43 -4.62 25.44
N PRO A 115 14.93 -5.13 26.58
CA PRO A 115 14.47 -4.65 27.90
C PRO A 115 14.71 -3.14 28.09
N LEU A 116 15.85 -2.62 27.63
CA LEU A 116 16.17 -1.19 27.73
C LEU A 116 15.24 -0.34 26.87
N LEU A 117 14.96 -0.78 25.64
CA LEU A 117 14.04 -0.11 24.72
C LEU A 117 12.61 -0.12 25.26
N LEU A 118 12.15 -1.25 25.80
CA LEU A 118 10.82 -1.36 26.38
C LEU A 118 10.66 -0.44 27.60
N LEU A 119 11.66 -0.36 28.48
CA LEU A 119 11.65 0.55 29.63
C LEU A 119 11.61 2.02 29.20
N ARG A 120 12.40 2.40 28.19
CA ARG A 120 12.39 3.77 27.65
C ARG A 120 11.06 4.11 26.99
N LEU A 121 10.53 3.23 26.13
CA LEU A 121 9.23 3.42 25.48
C LEU A 121 8.08 3.41 26.48
N LYS A 122 8.17 2.67 27.59
CA LYS A 122 7.18 2.77 28.68
C LYS A 122 7.17 4.16 29.32
N LYS A 123 8.31 4.87 29.36
CA LYS A 123 8.36 6.26 29.87
C LYS A 123 7.72 7.25 28.91
N THR A 124 7.82 7.05 27.59
CA THR A 124 7.27 8.00 26.59
C THR A 124 5.86 7.64 26.14
N GLU A 125 5.57 6.36 25.91
CA GLU A 125 4.31 5.84 25.36
C GLU A 125 3.40 5.17 26.41
N GLY A 126 3.83 5.13 27.67
CA GLY A 126 3.06 4.57 28.79
C GLY A 126 2.67 3.11 28.60
N THR A 127 1.39 2.79 28.81
CA THR A 127 0.85 1.43 28.71
C THR A 127 0.84 0.90 27.28
N ARG A 128 0.92 1.76 26.25
CA ARG A 128 0.97 1.33 24.84
C ARG A 128 2.24 0.55 24.53
N ALA A 129 3.37 0.95 25.10
CA ALA A 129 4.63 0.20 24.96
C ALA A 129 4.48 -1.25 25.44
N TRP A 130 3.76 -1.45 26.55
CA TRP A 130 3.44 -2.79 27.04
C TRP A 130 2.39 -3.51 26.19
N ARG A 131 1.39 -2.80 25.66
CA ARG A 131 0.38 -3.38 24.76
C ARG A 131 0.98 -3.93 23.48
N PHE A 132 2.02 -3.28 22.95
CA PHE A 132 2.64 -3.58 21.66
C PHE A 132 4.10 -4.05 21.79
N PHE A 133 4.47 -4.68 22.90
CA PHE A 133 5.83 -5.14 23.14
C PHE A 133 6.33 -6.13 22.06
N ASP A 134 5.43 -6.90 21.44
CA ASP A 134 5.75 -7.83 20.37
C ASP A 134 6.21 -7.09 19.10
N LEU A 135 5.64 -5.91 18.83
CA LEU A 135 6.07 -5.05 17.72
C LEU A 135 7.41 -4.40 18.01
N ILE A 136 7.65 -3.99 19.27
CA ILE A 136 8.96 -3.51 19.72
C ILE A 136 10.00 -4.60 19.52
N PHE A 137 9.72 -5.81 19.99
CA PHE A 137 10.61 -6.97 19.88
C PHE A 137 10.99 -7.28 18.42
N ASN A 138 10.04 -7.23 17.50
CA ASN A 138 10.30 -7.49 16.09
C ASN A 138 11.25 -6.45 15.47
N ALA A 139 11.16 -5.19 15.88
CA ALA A 139 11.96 -4.10 15.34
C ALA A 139 13.42 -4.08 15.83
N VAL A 140 13.72 -4.74 16.96
CA VAL A 140 15.08 -4.77 17.56
C VAL A 140 16.10 -5.37 16.59
N GLY A 141 17.26 -4.73 16.48
CA GLY A 141 18.42 -5.25 15.74
C GLY A 141 18.41 -5.01 14.23
N TYR A 142 17.33 -4.52 13.63
CA TYR A 142 17.31 -4.24 12.18
C TYR A 142 18.31 -3.15 11.80
N TYR A 143 18.33 -2.04 12.53
CA TYR A 143 19.19 -0.90 12.24
C TYR A 143 20.67 -1.31 12.21
N GLU A 144 21.13 -2.03 13.23
CA GLU A 144 22.53 -2.43 13.38
C GLU A 144 22.96 -3.42 12.31
N VAL A 145 22.09 -4.38 11.99
CA VAL A 145 22.33 -5.33 10.91
C VAL A 145 22.44 -4.60 9.56
N TYR A 146 21.56 -3.63 9.31
CA TYR A 146 21.63 -2.86 8.07
C TYR A 146 22.84 -1.94 8.00
N VAL A 147 23.26 -1.31 9.09
CA VAL A 147 24.53 -0.55 9.10
C VAL A 147 25.69 -1.45 8.70
N ARG A 148 25.75 -2.69 9.20
CA ARG A 148 26.78 -3.66 8.81
C ARG A 148 26.67 -4.05 7.33
N ALA A 149 25.46 -4.36 6.85
CA ALA A 149 25.23 -4.73 5.47
C ALA A 149 25.65 -3.61 4.50
N LEU A 150 25.28 -2.36 4.81
CA LEU A 150 25.61 -1.20 3.98
C LEU A 150 27.10 -0.90 3.96
N ARG A 151 27.82 -1.07 5.09
CA ARG A 151 29.28 -0.95 5.12
C ARG A 151 30.00 -2.02 4.31
N TYR A 152 29.45 -3.23 4.28
CA TYR A 152 30.02 -4.37 3.55
C TYR A 152 29.76 -4.28 2.05
N TYR A 153 28.49 -4.11 1.66
CA TYR A 153 28.09 -4.10 0.25
C TYR A 153 28.27 -2.73 -0.42
N ARG A 154 28.28 -1.63 0.34
CA ARG A 154 28.46 -0.27 -0.20
C ARG A 154 27.59 0.01 -1.43
N PRO A 155 26.26 -0.17 -1.35
CA PRO A 155 25.39 0.15 -2.49
C PRO A 155 25.53 1.62 -2.87
N ARG A 156 25.41 1.91 -4.16
CA ARG A 156 25.47 3.29 -4.69
C ARG A 156 24.27 4.12 -4.24
N ALA A 157 23.10 3.49 -4.13
CA ALA A 157 21.88 4.08 -3.61
C ALA A 157 20.89 2.99 -3.21
N ILE A 158 19.83 3.37 -2.49
CA ILE A 158 18.69 2.49 -2.18
C ILE A 158 17.39 3.17 -2.61
N VAL A 159 16.63 2.49 -3.45
CA VAL A 159 15.29 2.89 -3.90
C VAL A 159 14.26 2.10 -3.09
N PHE A 160 13.37 2.80 -2.39
CA PHE A 160 12.32 2.22 -1.57
C PHE A 160 10.96 2.34 -2.26
N ALA A 161 10.13 1.31 -2.16
CA ALA A 161 8.69 1.43 -2.43
C ALA A 161 7.86 1.52 -1.14
N ASN A 162 8.42 1.19 0.03
CA ASN A 162 7.70 1.26 1.31
C ASN A 162 8.42 2.17 2.30
N ASP A 163 7.68 3.13 2.84
CA ASP A 163 8.17 4.22 3.69
C ASP A 163 7.75 4.11 5.17
N HIS A 164 7.00 3.08 5.56
CA HIS A 164 6.36 2.98 6.88
C HIS A 164 6.55 1.63 7.58
N ASN A 165 6.98 0.58 6.87
CA ASN A 165 7.34 -0.71 7.46
C ASN A 165 8.55 -0.55 8.40
N ASP A 166 8.55 -1.26 9.52
CA ASP A 166 9.62 -1.21 10.53
C ASP A 166 10.99 -1.54 9.92
N ASP A 167 11.00 -2.51 9.02
CA ASP A 167 12.17 -2.94 8.27
C ASP A 167 12.70 -1.83 7.34
N SER A 168 11.86 -1.28 6.47
CA SER A 168 12.22 -0.19 5.56
C SER A 168 12.68 1.07 6.31
N ARG A 169 12.01 1.42 7.41
CA ARG A 169 12.42 2.56 8.26
C ARG A 169 13.78 2.30 8.91
N ALA A 170 14.08 1.07 9.30
CA ALA A 170 15.38 0.72 9.85
C ALA A 170 16.49 0.88 8.82
N LEU A 171 16.27 0.38 7.60
CA LEU A 171 17.21 0.49 6.50
C LEU A 171 17.42 1.95 6.08
N LEU A 172 16.37 2.76 6.02
CA LEU A 172 16.46 4.20 5.74
C LEU A 172 17.33 4.93 6.79
N LEU A 173 17.13 4.64 8.09
CA LEU A 173 17.95 5.20 9.16
C LEU A 173 19.41 4.73 9.05
N ALA A 174 19.64 3.46 8.73
CA ALA A 174 20.97 2.90 8.52
C ALA A 174 21.68 3.51 7.30
N ALA A 175 20.94 3.73 6.20
CA ALA A 175 21.44 4.38 4.98
C ALA A 175 21.94 5.78 5.28
N ARG A 176 21.14 6.57 6.01
CA ARG A 176 21.55 7.90 6.46
C ARG A 176 22.81 7.87 7.32
N ALA A 177 22.89 6.93 8.27
CA ALA A 177 24.06 6.79 9.12
C ALA A 177 25.32 6.32 8.36
N ALA A 178 25.14 5.61 7.25
CA ALA A 178 26.21 5.12 6.39
C ALA A 178 26.55 6.07 5.22
N GLY A 179 25.82 7.19 5.06
CA GLY A 179 25.99 8.11 3.94
C GLY A 179 25.54 7.54 2.59
N VAL A 180 24.65 6.55 2.58
CA VAL A 180 24.12 5.95 1.34
C VAL A 180 22.90 6.75 0.86
N PRO A 181 22.91 7.27 -0.38
CA PRO A 181 21.78 8.00 -0.96
C PRO A 181 20.48 7.17 -1.00
N THR A 182 19.34 7.82 -0.73
CA THR A 182 18.04 7.15 -0.70
C THR A 182 16.99 7.82 -1.59
N ALA A 183 16.29 7.00 -2.37
CA ALA A 183 15.14 7.42 -3.17
C ALA A 183 13.87 6.68 -2.74
N TYR A 184 12.70 7.31 -2.92
CA TYR A 184 11.40 6.69 -2.69
C TYR A 184 10.53 6.79 -3.95
N VAL A 185 9.84 5.70 -4.27
CA VAL A 185 8.85 5.63 -5.34
C VAL A 185 7.52 5.24 -4.71
N GLN A 186 6.56 6.17 -4.78
CA GLN A 186 5.21 5.89 -4.32
C GLN A 186 4.56 4.79 -5.18
N HIS A 187 3.85 3.87 -4.52
CA HIS A 187 3.13 2.77 -5.20
C HIS A 187 1.67 2.62 -4.75
N ALA A 188 1.28 3.38 -3.73
CA ALA A 188 -0.03 3.32 -3.11
C ALA A 188 -0.41 4.69 -2.55
N SER A 189 -1.71 4.92 -2.41
CA SER A 189 -2.25 6.12 -1.78
C SER A 189 -1.75 6.25 -0.34
N VAL A 190 -1.34 7.46 0.02
CA VAL A 190 -0.83 7.78 1.36
C VAL A 190 -1.90 8.47 2.21
N SER A 191 -1.67 8.55 3.52
CA SER A 191 -2.51 9.29 4.46
C SER A 191 -1.68 10.15 5.40
N THR A 192 -2.34 11.01 6.16
CA THR A 192 -1.73 11.91 7.15
C THR A 192 -1.23 11.20 8.41
N HIS A 193 -1.34 9.86 8.46
CA HIS A 193 -0.85 9.01 9.55
C HIS A 193 0.46 8.30 9.21
N PHE A 194 1.05 8.62 8.05
CA PHE A 194 2.33 8.07 7.61
C PHE A 194 3.49 8.79 8.31
N PRO A 195 4.70 8.19 8.34
CA PRO A 195 5.88 8.91 8.78
C PRO A 195 6.22 10.10 7.86
N PRO A 196 6.99 11.09 8.33
CA PRO A 196 7.53 12.15 7.47
C PRO A 196 8.34 11.59 6.29
N LEU A 197 8.24 12.27 5.15
CA LEU A 197 8.97 11.96 3.92
C LEU A 197 10.45 12.32 4.07
N ALA A 198 11.29 11.30 4.25
CA ALA A 198 12.65 11.45 4.77
C ALA A 198 13.74 10.93 3.82
N PHE A 199 13.47 10.90 2.52
CA PHE A 199 14.38 10.44 1.47
C PHE A 199 15.15 11.62 0.86
N ASP A 200 16.20 11.35 0.09
CA ASP A 200 16.96 12.38 -0.61
C ASP A 200 16.32 12.70 -1.97
N LEU A 201 15.64 11.73 -2.59
CA LEU A 201 14.71 11.89 -3.71
C LEU A 201 13.37 11.21 -3.38
N SER A 202 12.25 11.86 -3.66
CA SER A 202 10.91 11.25 -3.56
C SER A 202 10.14 11.46 -4.86
N LEU A 203 9.78 10.36 -5.51
CA LEU A 203 8.96 10.32 -6.72
C LEU A 203 7.52 10.00 -6.30
N LEU A 204 6.67 11.03 -6.27
CA LEU A 204 5.28 10.96 -5.80
C LEU A 204 4.30 10.97 -6.98
N GLU A 205 3.13 10.38 -6.80
CA GLU A 205 2.15 10.23 -7.87
C GLU A 205 1.49 11.56 -8.25
N GLY A 206 1.19 12.40 -7.27
CA GLY A 206 0.54 13.69 -7.48
C GLY A 206 0.64 14.63 -6.29
N GLN A 207 0.02 15.79 -6.42
CA GLN A 207 0.08 16.86 -5.43
C GLN A 207 -0.57 16.44 -4.09
N ASP A 208 -1.63 15.61 -4.14
CA ASP A 208 -2.26 15.00 -2.96
C ASP A 208 -1.26 14.35 -2.00
N ALA A 209 -0.35 13.53 -2.55
CA ALA A 209 0.62 12.82 -1.73
C ALA A 209 1.60 13.79 -1.04
N LEU A 210 2.06 14.81 -1.76
CA LEU A 210 2.95 15.82 -1.22
C LEU A 210 2.27 16.61 -0.09
N ASP A 211 1.02 17.03 -0.29
CA ASP A 211 0.28 17.79 0.71
C ASP A 211 -0.04 16.98 1.96
N LYS A 212 -0.30 15.67 1.82
CA LYS A 212 -0.40 14.76 2.97
C LYS A 212 0.93 14.58 3.69
N TYR A 213 2.03 14.39 2.97
CA TYR A 213 3.36 14.26 3.60
C TYR A 213 3.78 15.52 4.35
N ARG A 214 3.43 16.71 3.85
CA ARG A 214 3.64 17.98 4.56
C ARG A 214 2.90 18.04 5.90
N GLN A 215 1.75 17.37 6.02
CA GLN A 215 1.01 17.24 7.27
C GLN A 215 1.64 16.18 8.21
N CYS A 216 2.25 15.13 7.65
CA CYS A 216 2.98 14.12 8.44
C CYS A 216 4.25 14.68 9.10
N GLY A 217 4.86 15.72 8.53
CA GLY A 217 6.01 16.43 9.08
C GLY A 217 6.90 17.04 8.00
N PRO A 218 8.15 17.41 8.36
CA PRO A 218 9.08 18.00 7.41
C PRO A 218 9.35 17.07 6.22
N VAL A 219 9.30 17.65 5.02
CA VAL A 219 9.69 16.98 3.78
C VAL A 219 11.18 17.22 3.55
N ARG A 220 11.94 16.13 3.42
CA ARG A 220 13.37 16.16 3.11
C ARG A 220 13.60 15.85 1.63
N GLY A 221 14.67 16.44 1.09
CA GLY A 221 15.20 16.08 -0.22
C GLY A 221 14.41 16.67 -1.37
N ARG A 222 14.78 16.25 -2.58
CA ARG A 222 14.08 16.62 -3.82
C ARG A 222 12.78 15.84 -3.90
N VAL A 223 11.69 16.53 -4.25
CA VAL A 223 10.40 15.90 -4.54
C VAL A 223 10.06 16.14 -6.00
N GLU A 224 9.68 15.07 -6.70
CA GLU A 224 9.21 15.12 -8.06
C GLU A 224 7.85 14.45 -8.17
N LEU A 225 6.94 15.08 -8.90
CA LEU A 225 5.64 14.50 -9.21
C LEU A 225 5.75 13.77 -10.55
N VAL A 226 5.61 12.45 -10.51
CA VAL A 226 5.89 11.56 -11.65
C VAL A 226 4.66 10.92 -12.26
N GLY A 227 3.48 11.10 -11.65
CA GLY A 227 2.28 10.37 -12.05
C GLY A 227 2.24 8.96 -11.46
N MET A 228 1.33 8.13 -11.93
CA MET A 228 1.11 6.78 -11.39
C MET A 228 1.65 5.69 -12.34
N PRO A 229 2.87 5.15 -12.12
CA PRO A 229 3.49 4.13 -12.98
C PRO A 229 2.59 2.91 -13.29
N LYS A 230 1.80 2.46 -12.32
CA LYS A 230 0.90 1.32 -12.48
C LYS A 230 -0.30 1.59 -13.41
N ALA A 231 -0.66 2.86 -13.61
CA ALA A 231 -1.78 3.26 -14.46
C ALA A 231 -1.39 3.40 -15.93
N ASP A 232 -0.11 3.59 -16.24
CA ASP A 232 0.37 3.99 -17.58
C ASP A 232 -0.21 3.14 -18.72
N ALA A 233 -0.21 1.81 -18.55
CA ALA A 233 -0.71 0.87 -19.55
C ALA A 233 -2.23 1.01 -19.82
N PHE A 234 -2.99 1.56 -18.86
CA PHE A 234 -4.45 1.60 -18.91
C PHE A 234 -5.01 3.00 -19.22
N LEU A 235 -4.20 4.06 -19.07
CA LEU A 235 -4.66 5.43 -19.31
C LEU A 235 -5.06 5.70 -20.77
N ARG A 236 -4.66 4.84 -21.71
CA ARG A 236 -5.11 4.91 -23.12
C ARG A 236 -6.52 4.31 -23.32
N GLU A 237 -6.98 3.50 -22.38
CA GLU A 237 -8.23 2.73 -22.46
C GLU A 237 -9.31 3.28 -21.51
N LYS A 238 -9.34 4.61 -21.31
CA LYS A 238 -10.36 5.23 -20.46
C LYS A 238 -11.76 4.90 -20.98
N ASN A 239 -12.67 4.64 -20.06
CA ASN A 239 -14.05 4.29 -20.36
C ASN A 239 -14.79 5.48 -21.02
N GLN A 240 -15.21 5.29 -22.27
CA GLN A 240 -15.94 6.30 -23.06
C GLN A 240 -17.45 6.06 -23.15
N ARG A 241 -18.01 5.16 -22.34
CA ARG A 241 -19.46 4.91 -22.36
C ARG A 241 -20.21 6.11 -21.78
N PRO A 242 -21.27 6.61 -22.42
CA PRO A 242 -21.99 7.80 -21.95
C PRO A 242 -23.01 7.52 -20.85
N ALA A 243 -23.11 6.27 -20.39
CA ALA A 243 -24.06 5.81 -19.39
C ALA A 243 -23.50 4.58 -18.65
N VAL A 244 -23.91 4.40 -17.40
CA VAL A 244 -23.54 3.23 -16.59
C VAL A 244 -24.41 2.02 -16.94
N GLN A 245 -23.77 0.91 -17.30
CA GLN A 245 -24.41 -0.40 -17.52
C GLN A 245 -23.80 -1.50 -16.64
N ARG A 246 -22.50 -1.39 -16.33
CA ARG A 246 -21.75 -2.34 -15.50
C ARG A 246 -21.24 -1.66 -14.24
N VAL A 247 -21.49 -2.27 -13.08
CA VAL A 247 -21.14 -1.72 -11.77
C VAL A 247 -20.25 -2.70 -11.02
N GLY A 248 -19.02 -2.28 -10.74
CA GLY A 248 -18.14 -2.98 -9.82
C GLY A 248 -18.50 -2.65 -8.38
N ILE A 249 -18.50 -3.65 -7.50
CA ILE A 249 -18.62 -3.47 -6.06
C ILE A 249 -17.34 -4.02 -5.44
N ALA A 250 -16.46 -3.14 -4.97
CA ALA A 250 -15.22 -3.53 -4.31
C ALA A 250 -15.40 -3.47 -2.79
N ILE A 251 -15.13 -4.58 -2.11
CA ILE A 251 -15.24 -4.68 -0.65
C ILE A 251 -13.88 -5.02 -0.03
N ASN A 252 -13.66 -4.52 1.18
CA ASN A 252 -12.50 -4.78 2.00
C ASN A 252 -12.86 -5.68 3.20
N THR A 253 -11.87 -6.04 4.01
CA THR A 253 -12.07 -6.91 5.18
C THR A 253 -12.82 -6.25 6.35
N LEU A 254 -13.02 -4.94 6.31
CA LEU A 254 -13.73 -4.15 7.32
C LEU A 254 -15.22 -4.03 7.03
N ASP A 255 -15.61 -4.17 5.76
CA ASP A 255 -17.00 -4.15 5.33
C ASP A 255 -17.76 -5.34 5.94
N GLU A 256 -18.89 -5.10 6.59
CA GLU A 256 -19.65 -6.17 7.25
C GLU A 256 -20.35 -7.05 6.21
N THR A 257 -20.19 -8.38 6.31
CA THR A 257 -20.74 -9.32 5.34
C THR A 257 -22.26 -9.18 5.18
N GLU A 258 -22.98 -8.96 6.28
CA GLU A 258 -24.43 -8.77 6.29
C GLU A 258 -24.84 -7.46 5.61
N ALA A 259 -24.12 -6.37 5.89
CA ALA A 259 -24.36 -5.07 5.25
C ALA A 259 -24.07 -5.11 3.74
N VAL A 260 -23.00 -5.79 3.32
CA VAL A 260 -22.69 -6.04 1.91
C VAL A 260 -23.82 -6.84 1.24
N ALA A 261 -24.29 -7.92 1.88
CA ALA A 261 -25.37 -8.74 1.34
C ALA A 261 -26.70 -7.98 1.22
N ALA A 262 -27.02 -7.12 2.20
CA ALA A 262 -28.19 -6.27 2.18
C ALA A 262 -28.10 -5.22 1.05
N ALA A 263 -26.95 -4.56 0.90
CA ALA A 263 -26.71 -3.59 -0.16
C ALA A 263 -26.83 -4.21 -1.55
N LEU A 264 -26.20 -5.37 -1.78
CA LEU A 264 -26.31 -6.12 -3.04
C LEU A 264 -27.75 -6.51 -3.35
N THR A 265 -28.48 -7.03 -2.36
CA THR A 265 -29.89 -7.41 -2.53
C THR A 265 -30.75 -6.21 -2.93
N PHE A 266 -30.52 -5.05 -2.31
CA PHE A 266 -31.20 -3.82 -2.67
C PHE A 266 -30.85 -3.36 -4.09
N LEU A 267 -29.56 -3.26 -4.43
CA LEU A 267 -29.11 -2.77 -5.73
C LEU A 267 -29.59 -3.66 -6.88
N LEU A 268 -29.52 -4.98 -6.74
CA LEU A 268 -29.98 -5.93 -7.76
C LEU A 268 -31.49 -5.85 -7.99
N ARG A 269 -32.28 -5.53 -6.96
CA ARG A 269 -33.72 -5.32 -7.08
C ARG A 269 -34.05 -3.99 -7.75
N GLU A 270 -33.37 -2.91 -7.35
CA GLU A 270 -33.61 -1.56 -7.87
C GLU A 270 -33.13 -1.39 -9.32
N PHE A 271 -32.13 -2.16 -9.74
CA PHE A 271 -31.47 -2.04 -11.05
C PHE A 271 -31.40 -3.38 -11.79
N PRO A 272 -32.55 -3.95 -12.20
CA PRO A 272 -32.58 -5.28 -12.84
C PRO A 272 -31.88 -5.31 -14.20
N THR A 273 -31.63 -4.16 -14.83
CA THR A 273 -30.96 -4.04 -16.13
C THR A 273 -29.46 -3.79 -16.02
N LEU A 274 -28.93 -3.50 -14.83
CA LEU A 274 -27.50 -3.32 -14.62
C LEU A 274 -26.81 -4.64 -14.31
N THR A 275 -25.59 -4.81 -14.79
CA THR A 275 -24.73 -5.93 -14.41
C THR A 275 -23.88 -5.53 -13.21
N PHE A 276 -23.90 -6.32 -12.14
CA PHE A 276 -23.09 -6.10 -10.96
C PHE A 276 -21.97 -7.14 -10.86
N THR A 277 -20.76 -6.70 -10.53
CA THR A 277 -19.60 -7.57 -10.29
C THR A 277 -19.04 -7.32 -8.89
N LEU A 278 -19.11 -8.32 -8.01
CA LEU A 278 -18.49 -8.26 -6.69
C LEU A 278 -17.00 -8.58 -6.76
N ARG A 279 -16.16 -7.74 -6.14
CA ARG A 279 -14.72 -7.93 -6.03
C ARG A 279 -14.28 -7.83 -4.56
N PRO A 280 -14.12 -8.95 -3.86
CA PRO A 280 -13.49 -8.96 -2.54
C PRO A 280 -12.01 -8.59 -2.62
N HIS A 281 -11.50 -7.91 -1.59
CA HIS A 281 -10.09 -7.60 -1.43
C HIS A 281 -9.23 -8.89 -1.45
N PRO A 282 -8.03 -8.90 -2.05
CA PRO A 282 -7.22 -10.12 -2.20
C PRO A 282 -6.82 -10.78 -0.88
N SER A 283 -6.78 -10.02 0.22
CA SER A 283 -6.54 -10.55 1.57
C SER A 283 -7.81 -10.98 2.31
N ASP A 284 -8.99 -10.77 1.74
CA ASP A 284 -10.24 -11.23 2.31
C ASP A 284 -10.38 -12.75 2.11
N ARG A 285 -10.63 -13.46 3.20
CA ARG A 285 -10.75 -14.92 3.24
C ARG A 285 -12.17 -15.41 3.49
N ARG A 286 -13.13 -14.48 3.61
CA ARG A 286 -14.54 -14.82 3.79
C ARG A 286 -15.07 -15.50 2.54
N ASP A 287 -16.05 -16.38 2.75
CA ASP A 287 -16.72 -17.09 1.68
C ASP A 287 -17.98 -16.35 1.24
N PHE A 288 -17.99 -15.91 -0.01
CA PHE A 288 -19.11 -15.17 -0.62
C PHE A 288 -19.98 -16.03 -1.54
N ARG A 289 -19.78 -17.36 -1.60
CA ARG A 289 -20.57 -18.28 -2.45
C ARG A 289 -22.08 -18.22 -2.17
N PHE A 290 -22.47 -17.90 -0.94
CA PHE A 290 -23.88 -17.73 -0.57
C PHE A 290 -24.56 -16.59 -1.37
N LEU A 291 -23.80 -15.55 -1.75
CA LEU A 291 -24.32 -14.46 -2.59
C LEU A 291 -24.58 -14.92 -4.02
N ALA A 292 -23.71 -15.78 -4.57
CA ALA A 292 -23.93 -16.37 -5.90
C ALA A 292 -25.18 -17.25 -5.92
N GLN A 293 -25.43 -18.01 -4.85
CA GLN A 293 -26.64 -18.83 -4.71
C GLN A 293 -27.90 -17.97 -4.59
N LYS A 294 -27.84 -16.89 -3.82
CA LYS A 294 -28.98 -15.98 -3.61
C LYS A 294 -29.26 -15.11 -4.83
N HIS A 295 -28.22 -14.73 -5.57
CA HIS A 295 -28.25 -13.81 -6.70
C HIS A 295 -27.47 -14.36 -7.90
N PRO A 296 -28.07 -15.27 -8.70
CA PRO A 296 -27.38 -15.92 -9.83
C PRO A 296 -26.86 -14.97 -10.91
N GLN A 297 -27.42 -13.76 -10.99
CA GLN A 297 -27.00 -12.70 -11.91
C GLN A 297 -25.78 -11.90 -11.44
N LEU A 298 -25.34 -12.07 -10.19
CA LEU A 298 -24.16 -11.40 -9.64
C LEU A 298 -22.88 -12.04 -10.18
N LEU A 299 -22.03 -11.24 -10.81
CA LEU A 299 -20.70 -11.67 -11.26
C LEU A 299 -19.67 -11.54 -10.13
N PHE A 300 -18.56 -12.25 -10.27
CA PHE A 300 -17.46 -12.24 -9.29
C PHE A 300 -16.12 -12.03 -9.98
N SER A 301 -15.29 -11.18 -9.38
CA SER A 301 -13.89 -10.96 -9.77
C SER A 301 -12.94 -11.45 -8.67
N ASP A 302 -11.96 -12.28 -9.01
CA ASP A 302 -10.90 -12.70 -8.08
C ASP A 302 -9.72 -11.74 -8.13
N ALA A 303 -9.57 -10.93 -7.08
CA ALA A 303 -8.51 -9.93 -6.97
C ALA A 303 -7.09 -10.50 -6.91
N ARG A 304 -6.93 -11.82 -6.75
CA ARG A 304 -5.63 -12.49 -6.81
C ARG A 304 -5.24 -12.93 -8.22
N ARG A 305 -6.20 -12.92 -9.15
CA ARG A 305 -6.01 -13.36 -10.55
C ARG A 305 -6.13 -12.22 -11.55
N GLN A 306 -6.97 -11.23 -11.26
CA GLN A 306 -7.22 -10.08 -12.13
C GLN A 306 -6.72 -8.80 -11.46
N ASP A 307 -5.88 -8.05 -12.19
CA ASP A 307 -5.43 -6.72 -11.76
C ASP A 307 -6.60 -5.74 -11.57
N VAL A 308 -6.43 -4.74 -10.72
CA VAL A 308 -7.48 -3.77 -10.40
C VAL A 308 -7.88 -2.92 -11.60
N PHE A 309 -6.92 -2.47 -12.43
CA PHE A 309 -7.24 -1.69 -13.63
C PHE A 309 -7.90 -2.55 -14.69
N ALA A 310 -7.48 -3.81 -14.84
CA ALA A 310 -8.16 -4.76 -15.73
C ALA A 310 -9.63 -4.99 -15.32
N PHE A 311 -9.88 -5.17 -14.02
CA PHE A 311 -11.25 -5.25 -13.49
C PHE A 311 -12.04 -3.97 -13.76
N LEU A 312 -11.44 -2.80 -13.52
CA LEU A 312 -12.10 -1.50 -13.69
C LEU A 312 -12.38 -1.16 -15.16
N GLY A 313 -11.54 -1.60 -16.10
CA GLY A 313 -11.80 -1.46 -17.54
C GLY A 313 -13.09 -2.18 -17.99
N GLU A 314 -13.54 -3.17 -17.22
CA GLU A 314 -14.82 -3.85 -17.42
C GLU A 314 -16.01 -3.16 -16.74
N GLN A 315 -15.81 -2.08 -15.98
CA GLN A 315 -16.89 -1.40 -15.26
C GLN A 315 -17.15 0.00 -15.79
N ASP A 316 -18.36 0.51 -15.56
CA ASP A 316 -18.76 1.89 -15.87
C ASP A 316 -18.92 2.74 -14.60
N ALA A 317 -19.23 2.09 -13.48
CA ALA A 317 -19.20 2.64 -12.13
C ALA A 317 -18.55 1.66 -11.13
N LEU A 318 -18.03 2.22 -10.05
CA LEU A 318 -17.51 1.52 -8.87
C LEU A 318 -18.30 2.00 -7.63
N ILE A 319 -18.73 1.05 -6.82
CA ILE A 319 -19.23 1.30 -5.45
C ILE A 319 -18.24 0.66 -4.48
N ALA A 320 -17.72 1.44 -3.54
CA ALA A 320 -16.83 0.95 -2.50
C ALA A 320 -16.86 1.85 -1.26
N ALA A 321 -16.38 1.32 -0.13
CA ALA A 321 -16.09 2.10 1.08
C ALA A 321 -14.64 2.63 1.03
N ASP A 322 -13.93 2.70 2.15
CA ASP A 322 -12.53 3.16 2.17
C ASP A 322 -11.60 2.19 1.40
N THR A 323 -11.19 2.59 0.20
CA THR A 323 -10.26 1.86 -0.66
C THR A 323 -9.51 2.81 -1.59
N SER A 324 -8.27 2.46 -1.95
CA SER A 324 -7.53 3.23 -2.97
C SER A 324 -8.25 3.15 -4.33
N THR A 325 -8.94 2.03 -4.61
CA THR A 325 -9.62 1.68 -5.89
C THR A 325 -10.47 2.81 -6.48
N HIS A 326 -10.98 3.73 -5.67
CA HIS A 326 -11.66 4.93 -6.14
C HIS A 326 -10.80 5.77 -7.08
N LEU A 327 -9.50 5.94 -6.79
CA LEU A 327 -8.57 6.69 -7.63
C LEU A 327 -8.28 5.94 -8.93
N GLU A 328 -7.99 4.64 -8.87
CA GLU A 328 -7.80 3.84 -10.08
C GLU A 328 -9.05 3.87 -10.99
N ALA A 329 -10.26 3.85 -10.40
CA ALA A 329 -11.52 3.94 -11.16
C ALA A 329 -11.65 5.27 -11.89
N VAL A 330 -11.44 6.39 -11.17
CA VAL A 330 -11.56 7.71 -11.78
C VAL A 330 -10.51 7.92 -12.87
N LEU A 331 -9.27 7.45 -12.69
CA LEU A 331 -8.24 7.51 -13.73
C LEU A 331 -8.69 6.86 -15.06
N LEU A 332 -9.51 5.82 -15.00
CA LEU A 332 -10.10 5.15 -16.16
C LEU A 332 -11.47 5.71 -16.58
N ASN A 333 -11.87 6.88 -16.08
CA ASN A 333 -13.18 7.48 -16.34
C ASN A 333 -14.38 6.58 -15.95
N VAL A 334 -14.19 5.79 -14.88
CA VAL A 334 -15.24 5.01 -14.21
C VAL A 334 -15.83 5.87 -13.09
N VAL A 335 -17.16 5.92 -13.00
CA VAL A 335 -17.84 6.64 -11.92
C VAL A 335 -17.43 6.05 -10.58
N SER A 336 -17.18 6.89 -9.58
CA SER A 336 -16.69 6.46 -8.27
C SER A 336 -17.68 6.89 -7.19
N LEU A 337 -18.39 5.91 -6.61
CA LEU A 337 -19.41 6.11 -5.58
C LEU A 337 -18.92 5.55 -4.24
N TYR A 338 -18.72 6.43 -3.27
CA TYR A 338 -18.36 6.08 -1.91
C TYR A 338 -19.61 5.70 -1.10
N TYR A 339 -19.68 4.45 -0.65
CA TYR A 339 -20.74 3.94 0.21
C TYR A 339 -20.15 2.97 1.25
N ARG A 340 -20.45 3.22 2.52
CA ARG A 340 -19.94 2.40 3.63
C ARG A 340 -20.86 1.22 3.93
N PHE A 341 -20.29 0.02 3.91
CA PHE A 341 -21.02 -1.21 4.19
C PHE A 341 -21.05 -1.50 5.70
N GLY A 342 -21.83 -0.71 6.42
CA GLY A 342 -22.03 -0.84 7.86
C GLY A 342 -21.16 0.11 8.71
N PRO A 343 -21.39 0.15 10.03
CA PRO A 343 -20.67 1.02 10.95
C PRO A 343 -19.34 0.41 11.38
N HIS A 344 -18.24 0.79 10.72
CA HIS A 344 -16.88 0.43 11.20
C HIS A 344 -16.14 1.63 11.81
N GLY A 345 -15.43 1.44 12.93
CA GLY A 345 -14.74 2.50 13.69
C GLY A 345 -13.48 3.10 13.03
N VAL A 346 -13.30 2.91 11.72
CA VAL A 346 -12.20 3.50 10.94
C VAL A 346 -12.59 4.91 10.49
N THR A 347 -11.57 5.78 10.38
CA THR A 347 -11.70 7.14 9.87
C THR A 347 -12.46 7.14 8.55
N ASP A 348 -13.54 7.92 8.53
CA ASP A 348 -14.36 8.16 7.36
C ASP A 348 -13.56 8.91 6.29
N ASP A 349 -13.70 8.50 5.02
CA ASP A 349 -12.92 9.03 3.90
C ASP A 349 -11.41 9.05 4.18
N TYR A 350 -10.85 7.88 4.49
CA TYR A 350 -9.45 7.73 4.95
C TYR A 350 -8.41 8.41 4.03
N TYR A 351 -8.69 8.44 2.71
CA TYR A 351 -7.82 9.05 1.71
C TYR A 351 -8.22 10.47 1.29
N GLY A 352 -9.32 11.03 1.82
CA GLY A 352 -9.83 12.35 1.47
C GLY A 352 -10.45 12.42 0.06
N TYR A 353 -10.83 11.29 -0.52
CA TYR A 353 -11.36 11.22 -1.88
C TYR A 353 -12.73 11.87 -2.04
N VAL A 354 -13.58 11.76 -1.03
CA VAL A 354 -14.87 12.47 -1.03
C VAL A 354 -14.63 13.95 -0.78
N ALA A 355 -13.80 14.28 0.22
CA ALA A 355 -13.50 15.66 0.61
C ALA A 355 -12.93 16.51 -0.53
N HIS A 356 -12.12 15.90 -1.41
CA HIS A 356 -11.51 16.57 -2.56
C HIS A 356 -12.27 16.31 -3.88
N GLY A 357 -13.49 15.76 -3.83
CA GLY A 357 -14.36 15.64 -5.00
C GLY A 357 -13.96 14.56 -6.01
N LEU A 358 -13.09 13.63 -5.64
CA LEU A 358 -12.73 12.47 -6.48
C LEU A 358 -13.91 11.50 -6.60
N ALA A 359 -14.56 11.19 -5.48
CA ALA A 359 -15.69 10.27 -5.39
C ALA A 359 -16.93 10.95 -4.80
N GLU A 360 -18.12 10.54 -5.25
CA GLU A 360 -19.39 11.02 -4.70
C GLU A 360 -19.90 10.10 -3.61
N ARG A 361 -20.35 10.67 -2.50
CA ARG A 361 -20.79 9.91 -1.33
C ARG A 361 -22.29 9.70 -1.30
N ALA A 362 -22.68 8.48 -0.94
CA ALA A 362 -24.03 8.15 -0.48
C ALA A 362 -23.99 7.68 0.99
N ALA A 363 -24.84 8.28 1.82
CA ALA A 363 -24.99 7.87 3.23
C ALA A 363 -25.98 6.73 3.43
N THR A 364 -26.88 6.50 2.46
CA THR A 364 -27.95 5.50 2.54
C THR A 364 -28.12 4.79 1.20
N LEU A 365 -28.71 3.59 1.21
CA LEU A 365 -29.02 2.84 -0.01
C LEU A 365 -29.93 3.61 -0.98
N PRO A 366 -31.00 4.30 -0.54
CA PRO A 366 -31.79 5.14 -1.44
C PRO A 366 -30.96 6.26 -2.09
N ALA A 367 -30.10 6.95 -1.32
CA ALA A 367 -29.22 7.99 -1.87
C ALA A 367 -28.22 7.40 -2.88
N LEU A 368 -27.67 6.20 -2.60
CA LEU A 368 -26.79 5.49 -3.52
C LEU A 368 -27.51 5.15 -4.83
N ALA A 369 -28.75 4.67 -4.76
CA ALA A 369 -29.56 4.41 -5.94
C ALA A 369 -29.86 5.69 -6.73
N GLU A 370 -30.14 6.81 -6.07
CA GLU A 370 -30.33 8.09 -6.74
C GLU A 370 -29.06 8.49 -7.52
N LEU A 371 -27.89 8.46 -6.88
CA LEU A 371 -26.60 8.73 -7.55
C LEU A 371 -26.41 7.82 -8.76
N LEU A 372 -26.63 6.51 -8.59
CA LEU A 372 -26.43 5.53 -9.66
C LEU A 372 -27.42 5.73 -10.83
N ARG A 373 -28.69 6.08 -10.56
CA ARG A 373 -29.67 6.40 -11.61
C ARG A 373 -29.23 7.60 -12.44
N ARG A 374 -28.71 8.66 -11.81
CA ARG A 374 -28.18 9.82 -12.56
C ARG A 374 -27.11 9.39 -13.56
N TYR A 375 -26.19 8.53 -13.12
CA TYR A 375 -25.12 8.01 -13.97
C TYR A 375 -25.56 6.94 -14.99
N GLN A 376 -26.64 6.22 -14.71
CA GLN A 376 -27.30 5.34 -15.68
C GLN A 376 -27.94 6.15 -16.82
N HIS A 377 -28.49 7.34 -16.52
CA HIS A 377 -29.00 8.24 -17.56
C HIS A 377 -27.89 8.96 -18.33
N HIS A 378 -26.91 9.50 -17.61
CA HIS A 378 -25.81 10.24 -18.21
C HIS A 378 -24.53 10.15 -17.36
N LYS A 379 -23.47 9.61 -17.95
CA LYS A 379 -22.12 9.61 -17.39
C LYS A 379 -21.23 10.61 -18.15
N PRO A 380 -20.66 11.63 -17.47
CA PRO A 380 -19.69 12.53 -18.08
C PRO A 380 -18.46 11.78 -18.59
N LEU A 381 -17.94 12.20 -19.75
CA LEU A 381 -16.77 11.58 -20.39
C LEU A 381 -15.43 12.13 -19.88
N ASP A 382 -15.47 13.11 -18.98
CA ASP A 382 -14.30 13.78 -18.42
C ASP A 382 -14.20 13.67 -16.89
N LEU A 383 -14.90 12.70 -16.28
CA LEU A 383 -14.78 12.39 -14.84
C LEU A 383 -13.33 12.14 -14.42
N TYR A 384 -12.51 11.58 -15.32
CA TYR A 384 -11.10 11.33 -15.05
C TYR A 384 -10.33 12.57 -14.63
N ARG A 385 -10.74 13.77 -15.06
CA ARG A 385 -10.09 15.03 -14.67
C ARG A 385 -10.11 15.28 -13.17
N ARG A 386 -11.06 14.69 -12.43
CA ARG A 386 -11.09 14.73 -10.95
C ARG A 386 -9.84 14.09 -10.32
N ALA A 387 -9.14 13.20 -11.04
CA ALA A 387 -7.92 12.57 -10.57
C ALA A 387 -6.64 13.41 -10.79
N ALA A 388 -6.70 14.59 -11.41
CA ALA A 388 -5.51 15.41 -11.71
C ALA A 388 -4.72 15.83 -10.47
N TYR A 389 -5.39 16.04 -9.33
CA TYR A 389 -4.74 16.33 -8.05
C TYR A 389 -3.91 15.15 -7.52
N TYR A 390 -4.27 13.93 -7.90
CA TYR A 390 -3.68 12.67 -7.43
C TYR A 390 -2.68 12.06 -8.40
N ASN A 391 -2.76 12.42 -9.68
CA ASN A 391 -1.86 11.96 -10.73
C ASN A 391 -1.36 13.14 -11.55
N ALA A 392 -0.09 13.50 -11.35
CA ALA A 392 0.51 14.69 -11.95
C ALA A 392 0.75 14.60 -13.46
N THR A 393 0.72 13.41 -14.06
CA THR A 393 0.90 13.27 -15.52
C THR A 393 -0.43 13.38 -16.28
N LEU A 394 -1.56 13.31 -15.58
CA LEU A 394 -2.89 13.35 -16.20
C LEU A 394 -3.15 14.70 -16.88
N GLY A 395 -3.55 14.65 -18.15
CA GLY A 395 -3.78 15.82 -19.00
C GLY A 395 -2.49 16.52 -19.49
N THR A 396 -1.31 15.93 -19.27
CA THR A 396 -0.02 16.47 -19.71
C THR A 396 0.57 15.66 -20.86
N ALA A 397 1.67 16.14 -21.46
CA ALA A 397 2.40 15.38 -22.48
C ALA A 397 3.00 14.05 -21.95
N ASP A 398 3.18 13.93 -20.64
CA ASP A 398 3.69 12.72 -19.98
C ASP A 398 2.56 11.75 -19.55
N GLU A 399 1.31 12.01 -19.91
CA GLU A 399 0.21 11.09 -19.59
C GLU A 399 0.48 9.69 -20.17
N GLY A 400 0.42 8.67 -19.32
CA GLY A 400 0.75 7.29 -19.70
C GLY A 400 2.25 6.99 -19.80
N HIS A 401 3.12 7.91 -19.36
CA HIS A 401 4.58 7.77 -19.39
C HIS A 401 5.23 8.04 -18.02
N SER A 402 4.51 7.76 -16.93
CA SER A 402 4.96 7.96 -15.56
C SER A 402 6.21 7.12 -15.23
N GLN A 403 6.28 5.88 -15.74
CA GLN A 403 7.44 5.00 -15.62
C GLN A 403 8.70 5.61 -16.24
N GLN A 404 8.62 6.06 -17.50
CA GLN A 404 9.75 6.67 -18.21
C GLN A 404 10.20 7.95 -17.50
N ARG A 405 9.25 8.78 -17.06
CA ARG A 405 9.53 9.99 -16.28
C ARG A 405 10.25 9.66 -14.97
N ALA A 406 9.78 8.66 -14.21
CA ALA A 406 10.39 8.24 -12.97
C ALA A 406 11.81 7.69 -13.16
N VAL A 407 12.04 6.84 -14.18
CA VAL A 407 13.39 6.33 -14.51
C VAL A 407 14.33 7.47 -14.85
N ARG A 408 13.91 8.40 -15.72
CA ARG A 408 14.73 9.54 -16.14
C ARG A 408 15.19 10.38 -14.94
N LEU A 409 14.24 10.78 -14.09
CA LEU A 409 14.52 11.60 -12.90
C LEU A 409 15.39 10.86 -11.88
N LEU A 410 15.19 9.55 -11.74
CA LEU A 410 16.03 8.72 -10.87
C LEU A 410 17.46 8.63 -11.42
N ALA A 411 17.64 8.41 -12.72
CA ALA A 411 18.95 8.35 -13.36
C ALA A 411 19.71 9.69 -13.23
N GLU A 412 19.05 10.81 -13.53
CA GLU A 412 19.60 12.15 -13.34
C GLU A 412 20.05 12.37 -11.88
N TRP A 413 19.24 11.97 -10.91
CA TRP A 413 19.58 12.09 -9.50
C TRP A 413 20.75 11.19 -9.11
N LEU A 414 20.79 9.93 -9.58
CA LEU A 414 21.87 8.99 -9.33
C LEU A 414 23.21 9.48 -9.89
N ASP A 415 23.20 10.16 -11.03
CA ASP A 415 24.41 10.73 -11.63
C ASP A 415 24.89 11.99 -10.89
N SER A 416 23.97 12.79 -10.35
CA SER A 416 24.31 13.94 -9.49
C SER A 416 24.84 13.56 -8.11
N ALA A 417 24.58 12.32 -7.67
CA ALA A 417 24.99 11.78 -6.38
C ALA A 417 26.35 11.06 -6.40
N ARG A 418 26.98 10.94 -7.57
CA ARG A 418 28.35 10.45 -7.74
C ARG A 418 29.34 11.57 -7.40
#